data_AF-A0A5M4AVX3-F1
#
_entry.id   AF-A0A5M4AVX3-F1
#
_cell.length_a   1.000
_cell.length_b   1.000
_cell.length_c   1.000
_cell.angle_alpha   90.00
_cell.angle_beta   90.00
_cell.angle_gamma   90.00
#
_symmetry.space_group_name_H-M   'P 1'
#
loop_
_entity.id
_entity.type
_entity.pdbx_description
1 polymer ?
#
loop_
_entity_poly.entity_id
_entity_poly.type
_entity_poly.pdbx_seq_one_letter_code
_entity_poly.pdbx_strand_id
1 'polypeptide(L)' 'MKKRTLSYIQFVIGIILALVGAALMFFGLLPTGARITIGIVGLLLIATSRRKMDLL' A
#
# COMPACT_ATOMS: atom_id res chain seq x y z
N MET A 1 -11.05 17.53 10.08
CA MET A 1 -9.61 17.53 9.74
C MET A 1 -8.90 16.18 10.00
N LYS A 2 -8.96 15.57 11.19
CA LYS A 2 -8.30 14.26 11.49
C LYS A 2 -8.63 13.11 10.50
N LYS A 3 -9.89 13.06 10.03
CA LYS A 3 -10.45 12.27 8.90
C LYS A 3 -9.49 12.07 7.71
N ARG A 4 -9.08 13.22 7.20
CA ARG A 4 -8.37 13.39 5.94
C ARG A 4 -6.89 13.04 6.09
N THR A 5 -6.28 13.43 7.21
CA THR A 5 -4.88 13.12 7.55
C THR A 5 -4.64 11.61 7.68
N LEU A 6 -5.53 10.88 8.35
CA LEU A 6 -5.42 9.41 8.47
C LEU A 6 -5.50 8.71 7.11
N SER A 7 -6.41 9.16 6.24
CA SER A 7 -6.55 8.60 4.89
C SER A 7 -5.32 8.91 4.02
N TYR A 8 -4.74 10.10 4.16
CA TYR A 8 -3.52 10.47 3.46
C TYR A 8 -2.30 9.64 3.93
N ILE A 9 -2.14 9.44 5.24
CA ILE A 9 -1.08 8.57 5.77
C ILE A 9 -1.26 7.13 5.26
N GLN A 10 -2.49 6.62 5.24
CA GLN A 10 -2.80 5.29 4.71
C GLN A 10 -2.41 5.17 3.22
N PHE A 11 -2.65 6.21 2.43
CA PHE A 11 -2.27 6.27 1.01
C PHE A 11 -0.75 6.21 0.83
N VAL A 12 0.00 7.03 1.59
CA VAL A 12 1.48 7.05 1.53
C VAL A 12 2.08 5.70 1.93
N ILE A 13 1.58 5.09 3.02
CA ILE A 13 2.00 3.75 3.45
C ILE A 13 1.70 2.71 2.37
N GLY A 14 0.52 2.79 1.73
CA GLY A 14 0.15 1.90 0.64
C GLY A 14 1.10 1.98 -0.55
N ILE A 15 1.51 3.20 -0.95
CA ILE A 15 2.52 3.40 -2.01
C ILE A 15 3.85 2.75 -1.62
N ILE A 16 4.33 2.98 -0.40
CA ILE A 16 5.60 2.42 0.07
C ILE A 16 5.53 0.88 0.03
N LEU A 17 4.46 0.28 0.54
CA LEU A 17 4.29 -1.18 0.50
C LEU A 17 4.26 -1.73 -0.93
N ALA A 18 3.53 -1.07 -1.83
CA ALA A 18 3.43 -1.52 -3.23
C ALA A 18 4.80 -1.49 -3.92
N LEU A 19 5.57 -0.41 -3.73
CA LEU A 19 6.92 -0.26 -4.27
C LEU A 19 7.90 -1.25 -3.65
N VAL A 20 7.82 -1.49 -2.34
CA VAL A 20 8.66 -2.47 -1.65
C VAL A 20 8.33 -3.89 -2.12
N GLY A 21 7.04 -4.24 -2.24
CA GLY A 21 6.62 -5.53 -2.78
C GLY A 21 7.11 -5.75 -4.21
N ALA A 22 7.04 -4.71 -5.05
CA ALA A 22 7.57 -4.75 -6.41
C ALA A 22 9.10 -4.89 -6.43
N ALA A 23 9.82 -4.13 -5.61
CA ALA A 23 11.28 -4.22 -5.49
C ALA A 23 11.71 -5.61 -5.02
N LEU A 24 11.01 -6.18 -4.04
CA LEU A 24 11.27 -7.53 -3.53
C LEU A 24 11.05 -8.62 -4.61
N MET A 25 10.31 -8.38 -5.70
CA MET A 25 10.26 -9.37 -6.79
C MET A 25 11.64 -9.60 -7.41
N PHE A 26 12.47 -8.56 -7.46
CA PHE A 26 13.83 -8.63 -8.00
C PHE A 26 14.84 -9.20 -6.99
N PHE A 27 14.55 -9.11 -5.69
CA PHE A 27 15.43 -9.60 -4.63
C PHE A 27 14.85 -10.86 -3.97
N GLY A 28 15.55 -11.98 -4.05
CA GLY A 28 15.13 -13.27 -3.48
C GLY A 28 15.09 -13.35 -1.94
N LEU A 29 14.91 -12.23 -1.24
CA LEU A 29 14.98 -12.11 0.22
C LEU A 29 13.83 -12.81 0.96
N LEU A 30 12.69 -13.01 0.30
CA LEU A 30 11.49 -13.60 0.89
C LEU A 30 10.90 -14.68 -0.04
N PRO A 31 10.06 -15.61 0.45
CA PRO A 31 9.29 -16.49 -0.42
C PRO A 31 8.41 -15.69 -1.39
N THR A 32 8.23 -16.18 -2.62
CA THR A 32 7.46 -15.48 -3.67
C THR A 32 6.07 -15.08 -3.19
N GLY A 33 5.37 -15.94 -2.45
CA GLY A 33 4.06 -15.63 -1.89
C GLY A 33 4.06 -14.42 -0.96
N ALA A 34 5.06 -14.30 -0.07
CA ALA A 34 5.16 -13.15 0.84
C ALA A 34 5.38 -11.83 0.08
N ARG A 35 6.19 -11.86 -0.98
CA ARG A 35 6.46 -10.68 -1.84
C ARG A 35 5.20 -10.22 -2.55
N ILE A 36 4.42 -11.16 -3.09
CA ILE A 36 3.17 -10.86 -3.79
C ILE A 36 2.17 -10.25 -2.80
N THR A 37 2.03 -10.85 -1.62
CA THR A 37 1.12 -10.35 -0.57
C THR A 37 1.45 -8.92 -0.16
N ILE A 38 2.73 -8.58 0.03
CA ILE A 38 3.14 -7.19 0.36
C ILE A 38 2.69 -6.22 -0.73
N GLY A 39 2.90 -6.55 -2.00
CA GLY A 39 2.47 -5.73 -3.13
C GLY A 39 0.95 -5.53 -3.16
N ILE A 40 0.17 -6.62 -3.02
CA ILE A 40 -1.30 -6.59 -3.03
C ILE A 40 -1.84 -5.75 -1.86
N VAL A 41 -1.29 -5.93 -0.65
CA VAL A 41 -1.70 -5.15 0.53
C VAL A 41 -1.43 -3.65 0.30
N GLY A 42 -0.30 -3.30 -0.29
CA GLY A 42 0.00 -1.92 -0.68
C GLY A 42 -1.05 -1.33 -1.62
N LEU A 43 -1.42 -2.06 -2.68
CA LEU A 43 -2.46 -1.64 -3.64
C LEU A 43 -3.84 -1.50 -2.98
N LEU A 44 -4.21 -2.40 -2.08
CA LEU A 44 -5.47 -2.33 -1.33
C LEU A 44 -5.53 -1.09 -0.42
N LEU A 45 -4.42 -0.77 0.25
CA LEU A 45 -4.35 0.44 1.08
C LEU A 45 -4.53 1.71 0.25
N ILE A 46 -3.92 1.78 -0.94
CA ILE A 46 -4.09 2.89 -1.90
C ILE A 46 -5.54 3.01 -2.36
N ALA A 47 -6.15 1.89 -2.78
CA ALA A 47 -7.52 1.88 -3.29
C ALA A 47 -8.53 2.31 -2.22
N THR A 48 -8.38 1.80 -1.00
CA THR A 48 -9.28 2.11 0.13
C THR A 48 -9.06 3.53 0.67
N SER A 49 -7.83 4.06 0.66
CA SER A 49 -7.57 5.43 1.08
C SER A 49 -8.12 6.46 0.09
N ARG A 50 -7.99 6.22 -1.23
CA ARG A 50 -8.57 7.08 -2.27
C ARG A 50 -10.09 7.17 -2.14
N ARG A 51 -10.76 6.02 -2.00
CA ARG A 51 -12.21 5.99 -1.78
C ARG A 51 -12.65 6.79 -0.56
N LYS A 52 -11.88 6.78 0.53
CA LYS A 52 -12.17 7.59 1.73
C LYS A 52 -11.94 9.09 1.52
N MET A 53 -10.99 9.48 0.68
CA MET A 53 -10.73 10.88 0.35
C MET A 53 -11.79 11.46 -0.59
N ASP A 54 -12.32 10.65 -1.51
CA ASP A 54 -13.38 11.07 -2.44
C ASP A 54 -14.74 11.24 -1.75
N LEU A 55 -14.97 10.55 -0.62
CA LEU A 55 -16.21 10.59 0.17
C LEU A 55 -16.24 11.70 1.25
N LEU A 56 -15.17 12.51 1.38
CA LEU A 56 -14.99 13.55 2.42
C LEU A 56 -14.91 14.94 1.83
#